data_AF-A0AA46AJM5-F1
#
_entry.id   AF-A0AA46AJM5-F1
#
_cell.length_a   1.000
_cell.length_b   1.000
_cell.length_c   1.000
_cell.angle_alpha   90.00
_cell.angle_beta   90.00
_cell.angle_gamma   90.00
#
_symmetry.space_group_name_H-M   'P 1'
#
loop_
_entity.id
_entity.type
_entity.pdbx_description
1 polymer ?
#
loop_
_entity_poly.entity_id
_entity_poly.type
_entity_poly.pdbx_seq_one_letter_code
_entity_poly.pdbx_strand_id
1 'polypeptide(L)'
;MKSIEYQKLIRDRIPEIIEASGKKAVTEILDPGEYLEKLHEKLDEEAAEYHETHSIDELVDLVEVIYAILDFRCVSRTEFEELRLMKSERRGAFQRRLLLKAVVEAEEATEDDQV
;
A
#
# COMPACT_ATOMS: atom_id res chain seq x y z
N MET A 1 -28.23 -25.16 -0.82
CA MET A 1 -26.83 -24.99 -1.31
C MET A 1 -26.01 -24.40 -0.18
N LYS A 2 -24.74 -24.77 -0.04
CA LYS A 2 -23.84 -24.19 0.95
C LYS A 2 -23.14 -22.97 0.32
N SER A 3 -23.22 -21.81 0.96
CA SER A 3 -22.50 -20.59 0.56
C SER A 3 -21.40 -20.29 1.58
N ILE A 4 -20.35 -19.60 1.13
CA ILE A 4 -19.35 -18.96 1.98
C ILE A 4 -19.47 -17.46 1.71
N GLU A 5 -19.56 -16.67 2.76
CA GLU A 5 -19.69 -15.22 2.67
C GLU A 5 -18.32 -14.56 2.74
N TYR A 6 -18.12 -13.57 1.89
CA TYR A 6 -16.91 -12.76 1.81
C TYR A 6 -17.33 -11.28 1.76
N GLN A 7 -16.53 -10.41 2.35
CA GLN A 7 -16.74 -8.95 2.33
C GLN A 7 -15.47 -8.22 1.89
N LYS A 8 -14.81 -8.75 0.86
CA LYS A 8 -13.55 -8.19 0.34
C LYS A 8 -13.70 -7.66 -1.07
N LEU A 9 -12.92 -6.63 -1.37
CA LEU A 9 -12.79 -6.10 -2.72
C LEU A 9 -12.05 -7.12 -3.59
N ILE A 10 -12.49 -7.29 -4.83
CA ILE A 10 -11.92 -8.22 -5.81
C ILE A 10 -11.61 -7.49 -7.11
N ARG A 11 -10.68 -8.02 -7.91
CA ARG A 11 -10.41 -7.54 -9.27
C ARG A 11 -11.58 -7.90 -10.20
N ASP A 12 -11.77 -7.08 -11.23
CA ASP A 12 -12.93 -7.17 -12.14
C ASP A 12 -13.13 -8.54 -12.79
N ARG A 13 -12.06 -9.30 -13.03
CA ARG A 13 -12.10 -10.62 -13.69
C ARG A 13 -12.32 -11.81 -12.75
N ILE A 14 -12.33 -11.57 -11.44
CA ILE A 14 -12.49 -12.64 -10.44
C ILE A 14 -13.85 -13.34 -10.55
N PRO A 15 -14.99 -12.64 -10.78
CA PRO A 15 -16.27 -13.30 -10.97
C PRO A 15 -16.26 -14.33 -12.10
N GLU A 16 -15.71 -13.99 -13.27
CA GLU A 16 -15.63 -14.89 -14.43
C GLU A 16 -14.74 -16.10 -14.14
N ILE A 17 -13.63 -15.91 -13.41
CA ILE A 17 -12.74 -17.00 -13.00
C ILE A 17 -13.46 -17.95 -12.03
N ILE A 18 -14.25 -17.42 -11.09
CA ILE A 18 -15.05 -18.23 -10.16
C ILE A 18 -16.10 -19.02 -10.94
N GLU A 19 -16.81 -18.39 -11.88
CA GLU A 19 -17.84 -19.05 -12.68
C GLU A 19 -17.29 -20.13 -13.61
N ALA A 20 -16.12 -19.89 -14.21
CA ALA A 20 -15.39 -20.88 -15.01
C ALA A 20 -15.01 -22.13 -14.19
N SER A 21 -14.89 -22.02 -12.87
CA SER A 21 -14.65 -23.15 -11.96
C SER A 21 -15.92 -23.95 -11.59
N GLY A 22 -17.07 -23.65 -12.20
CA GLY A 22 -18.36 -24.30 -11.93
C GLY A 22 -19.04 -23.82 -10.65
N LYS A 23 -18.56 -22.72 -10.06
CA LYS A 23 -19.19 -22.03 -8.91
C LYS A 23 -20.04 -20.86 -9.42
N LYS A 24 -20.73 -20.19 -8.51
CA LYS A 24 -21.47 -18.95 -8.80
C LYS A 24 -20.86 -17.81 -8.00
N ALA A 25 -20.49 -16.71 -8.68
CA ALA A 25 -20.11 -15.48 -8.03
C ALA A 25 -21.37 -14.65 -7.71
N VAL A 26 -21.38 -14.00 -6.54
CA VAL A 26 -22.38 -12.98 -6.18
C VAL A 26 -21.60 -11.73 -5.84
N THR A 27 -21.80 -10.68 -6.62
CA THR A 27 -21.07 -9.42 -6.50
C THR A 27 -22.02 -8.24 -6.44
N GLU A 28 -21.51 -7.13 -5.92
CA GLU A 28 -22.16 -5.83 -5.95
C GLU A 28 -21.18 -4.78 -6.49
N ILE A 29 -21.71 -3.71 -7.06
CA ILE A 29 -20.93 -2.54 -7.45
C ILE A 29 -21.08 -1.52 -6.34
N LEU A 30 -19.98 -1.15 -5.71
CA LEU A 30 -19.93 -0.23 -4.58
C LEU A 30 -20.09 1.23 -5.05
N ASP A 31 -20.65 2.07 -4.18
CA ASP A 31 -20.59 3.52 -4.39
C ASP A 31 -19.16 4.06 -4.11
N PRO A 32 -18.84 5.29 -4.53
CA PRO A 32 -17.48 5.84 -4.37
C PRO A 32 -16.97 5.88 -2.92
N GLY A 33 -17.84 6.14 -1.94
CA GLY A 33 -17.46 6.19 -0.53
C GLY A 33 -17.11 4.81 0.01
N GLU A 34 -18.02 3.85 -0.17
CA GLU A 34 -17.81 2.45 0.22
C GLU A 34 -16.61 1.83 -0.51
N TYR A 35 -16.43 2.17 -1.78
CA TYR A 35 -15.28 1.71 -2.57
C TYR A 35 -13.95 2.19 -2.01
N LEU A 36 -13.84 3.46 -1.61
CA LEU A 36 -12.61 3.99 -1.01
C LEU A 36 -12.31 3.32 0.33
N GLU A 37 -13.32 3.09 1.16
CA GLU A 37 -13.17 2.34 2.42
C GLU A 37 -12.65 0.93 2.14
N LYS A 38 -13.25 0.23 1.17
CA LYS A 38 -12.81 -1.11 0.76
C LYS A 38 -11.42 -1.14 0.14
N LEU A 39 -10.97 -0.10 -0.55
CA LEU A 39 -9.58 0.02 -1.01
C LEU A 39 -8.60 0.14 0.16
N HIS A 40 -8.96 0.87 1.22
CA HIS A 40 -8.12 0.98 2.42
C HIS A 40 -8.05 -0.35 3.18
N GLU A 41 -9.17 -1.03 3.38
CA GLU A 41 -9.19 -2.38 3.94
C GLU A 41 -8.35 -3.36 3.10
N LYS A 42 -8.46 -3.26 1.77
CA LYS A 42 -7.69 -4.11 0.85
C LYS A 42 -6.19 -3.85 0.97
N LEU A 43 -5.77 -2.60 1.12
CA LEU A 43 -4.36 -2.25 1.33
C LEU A 43 -3.80 -2.90 2.60
N ASP A 44 -4.58 -2.93 3.67
CA ASP A 44 -4.20 -3.58 4.93
C ASP A 44 -4.20 -5.11 4.81
N GLU A 45 -5.17 -5.71 4.09
CA GLU A 45 -5.22 -7.15 3.75
C GLU A 45 -3.92 -7.58 3.06
N GLU A 46 -3.56 -6.96 1.94
CA GLU A 46 -2.39 -7.38 1.15
C GLU A 46 -1.05 -7.14 1.90
N ALA A 47 -0.98 -6.08 2.72
CA ALA A 47 0.20 -5.84 3.55
C ALA A 47 0.37 -6.93 4.62
N ALA A 48 -0.73 -7.34 5.25
CA ALA A 48 -0.72 -8.44 6.22
C ALA A 48 -0.36 -9.77 5.53
N GLU A 49 -0.95 -10.06 4.37
CA GLU A 49 -0.63 -11.27 3.58
C GLU A 49 0.85 -11.30 3.17
N TYR A 50 1.44 -10.17 2.78
CA TYR A 50 2.88 -10.09 2.53
C TYR A 50 3.72 -10.38 3.77
N HIS A 51 3.32 -9.88 4.94
CA HIS A 51 4.02 -10.15 6.20
C HIS A 51 3.96 -11.63 6.62
N GLU A 52 2.88 -12.33 6.27
CA GLU A 52 2.74 -13.76 6.56
C GLU A 52 3.48 -14.62 5.53
N THR A 53 3.27 -14.35 4.24
CA THR A 53 3.71 -15.23 3.14
C THR A 53 5.07 -14.85 2.57
N HIS A 54 5.44 -13.57 2.66
CA HIS A 54 6.60 -12.98 2.00
C HIS A 54 6.59 -13.18 0.47
N SER A 55 5.41 -13.39 -0.13
CA SER A 55 5.27 -13.65 -1.56
C SER A 55 5.46 -12.37 -2.38
N ILE A 56 6.03 -12.52 -3.59
CA ILE A 56 6.10 -11.42 -4.56
C ILE A 56 4.71 -11.09 -5.10
N ASP A 57 3.81 -12.06 -5.15
CA ASP A 57 2.44 -11.86 -5.65
C ASP A 57 1.69 -10.84 -4.77
N GLU A 58 1.83 -10.90 -3.45
CA GLU A 58 1.21 -9.89 -2.56
C GLU A 58 1.79 -8.48 -2.75
N LEU A 59 3.07 -8.37 -3.14
CA LEU A 59 3.63 -7.07 -3.51
C LEU A 59 3.03 -6.54 -4.83
N VAL A 60 2.66 -7.44 -5.76
CA VAL A 60 1.96 -7.07 -6.99
C VAL A 60 0.55 -6.60 -6.66
N ASP A 61 -0.17 -7.30 -5.77
CA ASP A 61 -1.49 -6.89 -5.30
C ASP A 61 -1.45 -5.56 -4.54
N LEU A 62 -0.45 -5.33 -3.68
CA LEU A 62 -0.23 -4.02 -3.03
C LEU A 62 -0.07 -2.88 -4.04
N VAL A 63 0.70 -3.08 -5.11
CA VAL A 63 0.88 -2.06 -6.16
C VAL A 63 -0.43 -1.79 -6.91
N GLU A 64 -1.22 -2.83 -7.19
CA GLU A 64 -2.53 -2.68 -7.83
C GLU A 64 -3.48 -1.84 -6.97
N VAL A 65 -3.53 -2.10 -5.66
CA VAL A 65 -4.35 -1.34 -4.70
C VAL A 65 -3.88 0.12 -4.62
N ILE A 66 -2.57 0.36 -4.56
CA ILE A 66 -2.01 1.73 -4.58
C ILE A 66 -2.47 2.46 -5.84
N TYR A 67 -2.38 1.84 -7.02
CA TYR A 67 -2.82 2.47 -8.27
C TYR A 67 -4.32 2.74 -8.30
N ALA A 68 -5.15 1.82 -7.81
CA ALA A 68 -6.59 2.04 -7.70
C ALA A 68 -6.93 3.24 -6.78
N ILE A 69 -6.19 3.41 -5.67
CA ILE A 69 -6.33 4.57 -4.78
C ILE A 69 -5.89 5.87 -5.48
N LEU A 70 -4.80 5.85 -6.26
CA LEU A 70 -4.35 7.01 -7.02
C LEU A 70 -5.39 7.43 -8.07
N ASP A 71 -5.93 6.47 -8.82
CA ASP A 71 -6.97 6.70 -9.83
C ASP A 71 -8.23 7.30 -9.19
N PHE A 72 -8.67 6.75 -8.04
CA PHE A 72 -9.80 7.31 -7.27
C PHE A 72 -9.54 8.75 -6.81
N ARG A 73 -8.29 9.06 -6.42
CA ARG A 73 -7.85 10.39 -6.01
C ARG A 73 -7.50 11.32 -7.17
N CYS A 74 -7.66 10.86 -8.42
CA CYS A 74 -7.29 11.58 -9.63
C CYS A 74 -5.81 11.99 -9.70
N VAL A 75 -4.92 11.19 -9.09
CA VAL A 75 -3.47 11.37 -9.15
C VAL A 75 -2.90 10.46 -10.23
N SER A 76 -2.17 11.02 -11.19
CA SER A 76 -1.57 10.20 -12.25
C SER A 76 -0.37 9.40 -11.72
N ARG A 77 -0.08 8.27 -12.36
CA ARG A 77 1.11 7.46 -12.05
C ARG A 77 2.41 8.24 -12.25
N THR A 78 2.45 9.11 -13.26
CA THR A 78 3.60 9.99 -13.54
C THR A 78 3.82 10.97 -12.39
N GLU A 79 2.77 11.67 -11.97
CA GLU A 79 2.83 12.60 -10.83
C GLU A 79 3.25 11.89 -9.54
N PHE A 80 2.68 10.71 -9.27
CA PHE A 80 3.07 9.90 -8.11
C PHE A 80 4.54 9.50 -8.14
N GLU A 81 5.05 9.08 -9.29
CA GLU A 81 6.45 8.69 -9.47
C GLU A 81 7.40 9.88 -9.33
N GLU A 82 7.05 11.05 -9.88
CA GLU A 82 7.79 12.29 -9.68
C GLU A 82 7.88 12.65 -8.19
N LEU A 83 6.75 12.58 -7.45
CA LEU A 83 6.72 12.81 -6.00
C LEU A 83 7.60 11.80 -5.24
N ARG A 84 7.60 10.53 -5.64
CA ARG A 84 8.44 9.48 -5.04
C ARG A 84 9.92 9.74 -5.28
N LEU A 85 10.31 10.08 -6.50
CA LEU A 85 11.70 10.38 -6.88
C LEU A 85 12.20 11.64 -6.16
N MET A 86 11.43 12.73 -6.14
CA MET A 86 11.80 13.95 -5.39
C MET A 86 12.02 13.68 -3.89
N LYS A 87 11.20 12.81 -3.27
CA LYS A 87 11.43 12.39 -1.88
C LYS A 87 12.72 11.59 -1.74
N SER A 88 12.99 10.67 -2.67
CA SER A 88 14.21 9.86 -2.69
C SER A 88 15.47 10.72 -2.88
N GLU A 89 15.44 11.74 -3.74
CA GLU A 89 16.57 12.65 -3.95
C GLU A 89 16.82 13.51 -2.69
N ARG A 90 15.76 14.07 -2.10
CA ARG A 90 15.88 14.97 -0.95
C ARG A 90 16.22 14.26 0.36
N ARG A 91 15.75 13.02 0.55
CA ARG A 91 15.85 12.29 1.84
C ARG A 91 16.71 11.03 1.75
N GLY A 92 17.19 10.66 0.56
CA GLY A 92 17.74 9.34 0.30
C GLY A 92 16.65 8.27 0.24
N ALA A 93 17.09 7.03 0.02
CA ALA A 93 16.23 5.85 0.04
C ALA A 93 16.84 4.76 0.92
N PHE A 94 16.18 3.60 0.98
CA PHE A 94 16.50 2.54 1.94
C PHE A 94 17.76 1.72 1.63
N GLN A 95 18.56 2.08 0.61
CA GLN A 95 19.73 1.29 0.17
C GLN A 95 20.83 1.21 1.24
N ARG A 96 20.93 2.20 2.13
CA ARG A 96 21.90 2.22 3.23
C ARG A 96 21.51 1.33 4.41
N ARG A 97 20.28 0.78 4.45
CA ARG A 97 19.80 -0.13 5.51
C ARG A 97 19.96 0.44 6.93
N LEU A 98 19.68 1.73 7.09
CA LEU A 98 19.84 2.43 8.35
C LEU A 98 18.64 2.17 9.26
N LEU A 99 18.91 1.86 10.53
CA LEU A 99 17.94 1.85 11.62
C LEU A 99 18.30 2.95 12.61
N LEU A 100 17.40 3.91 12.83
CA LEU A 100 17.56 4.95 13.85
C LEU A 100 17.34 4.32 15.23
N LYS A 101 18.36 4.37 16.10
CA LYS A 101 18.30 3.78 17.46
C LYS A 101 18.04 4.79 18.57
N ALA A 102 18.50 6.02 18.41
CA ALA A 102 18.29 7.12 19.34
C ALA A 102 18.57 8.45 18.63
N VAL A 103 18.03 9.54 19.17
CA VAL A 103 18.40 10.92 18.84
C VAL A 103 18.91 11.54 20.14
N VAL A 104 20.13 12.07 20.12
CA VAL A 104 20.73 12.78 21.26
C VAL A 104 20.83 14.26 20.91
N GLU A 105 20.55 15.12 21.88
CA GLU A 105 20.75 16.57 21.71
C GLU A 105 22.24 16.86 21.57
N ALA A 106 22.58 17.87 20.76
CA ALA A 106 23.96 18.31 20.64
C ALA A 106 24.32 19.11 21.91
N GLU A 107 25.41 18.76 22.58
CA GLU A 107 25.99 19.62 23.60
C GLU A 107 26.44 20.92 22.92
N GLU A 108 25.91 22.07 23.36
CA GLU A 108 26.43 23.37 22.93
C GLU A 108 27.90 23.44 23.36
N ALA A 109 28.82 23.57 22.39
CA ALA A 109 30.21 23.80 22.69
C ALA A 109 30.32 25.16 23.39
N THR A 110 30.51 25.15 24.71
CA THR A 110 30.86 26.35 25.46
C THR A 110 32.29 26.74 25.05
N GLU A 111 32.42 27.82 24.28
CA GLU A 111 33.69 28.51 24.06
C GLU A 111 34.15 29.16 25.38
N ASP A 112 34.76 28.37 26.26
CA ASP A 112 35.53 28.88 27.41
C ASP A 112 36.95 28.32 27.32
N ASP A 113 37.81 29.03 26.58
CA ASP A 113 39.21 29.24 26.96
C ASP A 113 39.85 30.32 26.07
N GLN A 114 39.68 31.58 26.46
CA GLN A 114 40.63 32.65 26.14
C GLN A 114 40.99 33.38 27.44
N VAL A 115 42.03 32.89 28.12
CA VAL A 115 42.87 33.69 29.03
C VAL A 115 44.34 33.40 28.76
#